data_AF-A0A2P4ZGU5-F1
#
_entry.id   AF-A0A2P4ZGU5-F1
#
_cell.length_a   1.000
_cell.length_b   1.000
_cell.length_c   1.000
_cell.angle_alpha   90.00
_cell.angle_beta   90.00
_cell.angle_gamma   90.00
#
_symmetry.space_group_name_H-M   'P 1'
#
loop_
_entity.id
_entity.type
_entity.pdbx_description
1 polymer ?
#
loop_
_entity_poly.entity_id
_entity_poly.type
_entity_poly.pdbx_seq_one_letter_code
_entity_poly.pdbx_strand_id
1 'polypeptide(L)'
;MSYRVTQRCGLTAQKTWLFSPQLLAAQARALHTSPAAYQTKAAAPTRAVTPTVNKGFRPTSKPQKPINAAVNPPASTRPPPLETVEPQSSKIKYYFKLGKAYVIFFKDGVKAIMANRRLVNEKVKALPNEERPSMFKPHHIPSTFSRADWVLLWRTRHDLIRLPLFALFFLIAEDLTPILVIFLPGILPYTCRFPRLLSITREKAEQRRKAAFNELESRHPHGAPSPGLTKGVAHRHLLKSLDLSGRMWDRLGFTPPGMWAIKGRLRMIFLEIDDQRLLQDGGPLGLEIEELRLACSDRGINILGKSETELKTKLGDWLRLTAAEDLGERRRRMATLLLTRPENWPQQRDFAVPEWEL
;
A
#
# COMPACT_ATOMS: atom_id res chain seq x y z
N MET A 1 56.49 45.26 27.23
CA MET A 1 56.40 45.14 28.71
C MET A 1 55.15 45.84 29.21
N SER A 2 54.09 45.09 29.51
CA SER A 2 53.13 45.39 30.60
C SER A 2 52.02 44.36 30.59
N TYR A 3 51.88 43.69 31.72
CA TYR A 3 50.77 42.82 32.09
C TYR A 3 49.52 43.66 32.38
N ARG A 4 48.33 43.11 32.10
CA ARG A 4 47.16 43.29 32.99
C ARG A 4 46.13 42.19 32.81
N VAL A 5 45.58 41.83 33.95
CA VAL A 5 44.75 40.67 34.28
C VAL A 5 43.29 41.13 34.48
N THR A 6 42.37 40.19 34.30
CA THR A 6 40.96 40.10 34.79
C THR A 6 39.89 41.05 34.24
N GLN A 7 38.79 40.46 33.73
CA GLN A 7 37.53 40.35 34.47
C GLN A 7 36.51 39.38 33.82
N ARG A 8 35.87 38.56 34.65
CA ARG A 8 34.65 37.78 34.35
C ARG A 8 33.44 38.70 34.35
N CYS A 9 32.49 38.47 33.46
CA CYS A 9 31.09 38.89 33.64
C CYS A 9 30.16 37.76 33.20
N GLY A 10 29.25 37.37 34.09
CA GLY A 10 28.28 36.29 33.88
C GLY A 10 27.06 36.77 33.10
N LEU A 11 26.45 35.84 32.36
CA LEU A 11 25.16 36.03 31.71
C LEU A 11 24.20 34.94 32.22
N THR A 12 23.23 35.38 33.00
CA THR A 12 22.05 34.63 33.41
C THR A 12 21.09 34.51 32.21
N ALA A 13 20.84 33.28 31.76
CA ALA A 13 19.85 32.99 30.74
C ALA A 13 18.47 32.76 31.38
N GLN A 14 17.58 33.75 31.28
CA GLN A 14 16.15 33.56 31.53
C GLN A 14 15.51 32.86 30.31
N LYS A 15 15.04 31.63 30.53
CA LYS A 15 14.14 30.91 29.64
C LYS A 15 12.73 31.48 29.80
N THR A 16 12.17 32.04 28.73
CA THR A 16 10.71 32.21 28.60
C THR A 16 10.24 31.45 27.38
N TRP A 17 9.49 30.38 27.65
CA TRP A 17 8.74 29.60 26.69
C TRP A 17 7.46 30.37 26.34
N LEU A 18 7.26 30.70 25.07
CA LEU A 18 5.96 31.10 24.55
C LEU A 18 5.55 30.16 23.42
N PHE A 19 4.72 29.18 23.76
CA PHE A 19 3.92 28.41 22.82
C PHE A 19 3.00 29.36 22.06
N SER A 20 3.39 29.72 20.84
CA SER A 20 2.54 30.52 19.96
C SER A 20 1.45 29.65 19.33
N PRO A 21 0.15 29.97 19.47
CA PRO A 21 -0.97 29.19 18.91
C PRO A 21 -1.01 29.19 17.37
N GLN A 22 -0.12 29.92 16.69
CA GLN A 22 0.00 29.93 15.23
C GLN A 22 0.60 28.63 14.66
N LEU A 23 1.41 27.90 15.44
CA LEU A 23 2.05 26.64 15.01
C LEU A 23 1.07 25.47 14.89
N LEU A 24 0.09 25.38 15.79
CA LEU A 24 -0.98 24.37 15.75
C LEU A 24 -1.89 24.53 14.52
N ALA A 25 -2.13 25.77 14.06
CA ALA A 25 -2.96 26.04 12.89
C ALA A 25 -2.28 25.64 11.56
N ALA A 26 -0.94 25.70 11.50
CA ALA A 26 -0.17 25.30 10.32
C ALA A 26 -0.14 23.77 10.14
N GLN A 27 -0.02 23.01 11.24
CA GLN A 27 -0.03 21.55 11.23
C GLN A 27 -1.39 20.98 10.79
N ALA A 28 -2.49 21.65 11.15
CA ALA A 28 -3.82 21.29 10.66
C ALA A 28 -3.99 21.56 9.15
N ARG A 29 -3.45 22.67 8.61
CA ARG A 29 -3.55 23.00 7.18
C ARG A 29 -2.83 22.00 6.27
N ALA A 30 -1.73 21.40 6.72
CA ALA A 30 -1.03 20.35 5.95
C ALA A 30 -1.87 19.07 5.78
N LEU A 31 -2.78 18.79 6.72
CA LEU A 31 -3.76 17.69 6.64
C LEU A 31 -5.07 18.12 5.95
N HIS A 32 -5.28 19.42 5.78
CA HIS A 32 -6.43 20.06 5.14
C HIS A 32 -6.05 20.83 3.87
N THR A 33 -5.78 20.12 2.77
CA THR A 33 -6.23 20.65 1.46
C THR A 33 -7.62 20.09 1.20
N SER A 34 -8.65 20.92 1.22
CA SER A 34 -9.97 20.55 0.68
C SER A 34 -10.23 21.42 -0.55
N PRO A 35 -11.07 20.98 -1.50
CA PRO A 35 -10.90 21.24 -2.92
C PRO A 35 -11.50 22.58 -3.34
N ALA A 36 -10.79 23.30 -4.21
CA ALA A 36 -11.39 24.28 -5.08
C ALA A 36 -10.88 24.02 -6.51
N ALA A 37 -11.83 23.99 -7.45
CA ALA A 37 -11.68 23.93 -8.90
C ALA A 37 -11.28 22.58 -9.54
N TYR A 38 -12.29 21.73 -9.77
CA TYR A 38 -12.45 21.07 -11.08
C TYR A 38 -13.90 21.26 -11.53
N GLN A 39 -14.16 22.38 -12.21
CA GLN A 39 -15.30 22.53 -13.10
C GLN A 39 -14.81 22.21 -14.51
N THR A 40 -15.10 21.02 -15.00
CA THR A 40 -15.15 20.75 -16.43
C THR A 40 -16.60 20.85 -16.88
N LYS A 41 -16.84 21.81 -17.78
CA LYS A 41 -18.11 22.03 -18.47
C LYS A 41 -18.43 20.83 -19.38
N ALA A 42 -19.64 20.29 -19.26
CA ALA A 42 -20.35 19.61 -20.34
C ALA A 42 -21.87 19.71 -20.08
N ALA A 43 -22.63 19.82 -21.17
CA ALA A 43 -23.97 20.41 -21.27
C ALA A 43 -25.14 19.59 -20.67
N ALA A 44 -26.26 20.31 -20.50
CA ALA A 44 -27.55 20.01 -19.84
C ALA A 44 -28.51 19.06 -20.64
N PRO A 45 -29.80 18.89 -20.27
CA PRO A 45 -30.40 18.61 -18.94
C PRO A 45 -31.39 17.41 -18.97
N THR A 46 -31.57 16.65 -17.89
CA THR A 46 -32.88 16.02 -17.63
C THR A 46 -33.14 15.75 -16.13
N ARG A 47 -34.25 16.33 -15.66
CA ARG A 47 -35.10 16.03 -14.48
C ARG A 47 -34.44 15.80 -13.11
N ALA A 48 -34.73 16.76 -12.23
CA ALA A 48 -34.43 16.77 -10.81
C ALA A 48 -35.04 15.57 -10.07
N VAL A 49 -34.19 14.84 -9.34
CA VAL A 49 -34.58 14.00 -8.21
C VAL A 49 -33.83 14.53 -6.99
N THR A 50 -34.57 14.97 -6.01
CA THR A 50 -34.11 15.52 -4.73
C THR A 50 -33.29 14.47 -3.96
N PRO A 51 -32.10 14.78 -3.41
CA PRO A 51 -31.37 13.84 -2.58
C PRO A 51 -31.93 13.87 -1.15
N THR A 52 -32.59 12.80 -0.75
CA THR A 52 -32.99 12.54 0.64
C THR A 52 -31.74 12.41 1.51
N VAL A 53 -31.67 13.25 2.54
CA VAL A 53 -30.64 13.27 3.57
C VAL A 53 -30.65 11.95 4.34
N ASN A 54 -29.64 11.09 4.12
CA ASN A 54 -29.43 9.89 4.92
C ASN A 54 -28.91 10.25 6.31
N LYS A 55 -29.81 10.24 7.29
CA LYS A 55 -29.51 10.27 8.72
C LYS A 55 -28.85 8.95 9.14
N GLY A 56 -27.76 9.07 9.91
CA GLY A 56 -27.30 8.10 10.93
C GLY A 56 -27.10 6.65 10.49
N PHE A 57 -25.86 6.26 10.24
CA PHE A 57 -25.45 4.85 10.20
C PHE A 57 -25.61 4.24 11.61
N ARG A 58 -26.75 3.58 11.85
CA ARG A 58 -26.93 2.62 12.94
C ARG A 58 -26.45 1.27 12.42
N PRO A 59 -25.58 0.52 13.13
CA PRO A 59 -25.16 -0.79 12.65
C PRO A 59 -26.34 -1.76 12.78
N THR A 60 -27.09 -1.95 11.69
CA THR A 60 -27.96 -3.11 11.54
C THR A 60 -27.07 -4.29 11.20
N SER A 61 -26.78 -5.13 12.18
CA SER A 61 -26.11 -6.41 12.03
C SER A 61 -26.97 -7.35 11.20
N LYS A 62 -26.85 -7.26 9.87
CA LYS A 62 -27.14 -8.42 9.01
C LYS A 62 -26.08 -9.48 9.34
N PRO A 63 -26.43 -10.78 9.44
CA PRO A 63 -25.45 -11.83 9.69
C PRO A 63 -24.38 -11.76 8.59
N GLN A 64 -23.17 -11.32 8.96
CA GLN A 64 -22.03 -11.36 8.07
C GLN A 64 -21.75 -12.83 7.77
N LYS A 65 -21.70 -13.19 6.48
CA LYS A 65 -21.27 -14.52 6.03
C LYS A 65 -19.96 -14.86 6.76
N PRO A 66 -19.80 -16.09 7.32
CA PRO A 66 -18.58 -16.44 8.05
C PRO A 66 -17.37 -16.19 7.15
N ILE A 67 -16.48 -15.33 7.63
CA ILE A 67 -15.27 -14.95 6.89
C ILE A 67 -14.35 -16.16 6.90
N ASN A 68 -14.00 -16.66 5.72
CA ASN A 68 -13.06 -17.75 5.60
C ASN A 68 -11.68 -17.27 6.08
N ALA A 69 -11.24 -17.80 7.23
CA ALA A 69 -10.01 -17.41 7.91
C ALA A 69 -8.74 -17.97 7.24
N ALA A 70 -8.86 -18.96 6.35
CA ALA A 70 -7.73 -19.46 5.57
C ALA A 70 -7.38 -18.51 4.41
N VAL A 71 -8.37 -17.85 3.82
CA VAL A 71 -8.15 -16.93 2.68
C VAL A 71 -7.99 -15.46 3.10
N ASN A 72 -8.58 -15.04 4.23
CA ASN A 72 -8.52 -13.66 4.70
C ASN A 72 -7.61 -13.53 5.93
N PRO A 73 -6.53 -12.72 5.88
CA PRO A 73 -5.72 -12.44 7.05
C PRO A 73 -6.53 -11.70 8.12
N PRO A 74 -6.07 -11.70 9.39
CA PRO A 74 -6.69 -10.92 10.45
C PRO A 74 -6.89 -9.45 10.06
N ALA A 75 -8.02 -8.86 10.46
CA ALA A 75 -8.33 -7.45 10.19
C ALA A 75 -7.27 -6.48 10.73
N SER A 76 -6.54 -6.88 11.78
CA SER A 76 -5.39 -6.15 12.34
C SER A 76 -4.21 -5.98 11.35
N THR A 77 -4.19 -6.67 10.22
CA THR A 77 -3.21 -6.43 9.15
C THR A 77 -3.52 -5.20 8.29
N ARG A 78 -4.68 -4.57 8.51
CA ARG A 78 -5.15 -3.36 7.83
C ARG A 78 -5.22 -2.19 8.83
N PRO A 79 -5.26 -0.93 8.34
CA PRO A 79 -5.45 0.21 9.22
C PRO A 79 -6.76 0.11 10.01
N PRO A 80 -6.77 0.49 11.30
CA PRO A 80 -8.00 0.59 12.07
C PRO A 80 -8.91 1.69 11.49
N PRO A 81 -10.21 1.69 11.79
CA PRO A 81 -11.08 2.78 11.37
C PRO A 81 -10.62 4.10 12.02
N LEU A 82 -10.49 5.14 11.21
CA LEU A 82 -10.24 6.50 11.70
C LEU A 82 -11.60 7.18 11.94
N GLU A 83 -11.86 7.57 13.18
CA GLU A 83 -13.10 8.30 13.54
C GLU A 83 -13.18 9.63 12.78
N THR A 84 -14.29 9.83 12.07
CA THR A 84 -14.58 11.10 11.39
C THR A 84 -15.03 12.14 12.40
N VAL A 85 -14.32 13.27 12.46
CA VAL A 85 -14.66 14.37 13.35
C VAL A 85 -15.50 15.40 12.61
N GLU A 86 -16.77 15.51 13.01
CA GLU A 86 -17.70 16.49 12.45
C GLU A 86 -17.25 17.94 12.73
N PRO A 87 -17.49 18.88 11.82
CA PRO A 87 -17.23 20.30 12.04
C PRO A 87 -17.84 20.77 13.37
N GLN A 88 -17.05 21.46 14.19
CA GLN A 88 -17.51 22.02 15.46
C GLN A 88 -17.61 23.54 15.36
N SER A 89 -18.51 24.14 16.14
CA SER A 89 -18.62 25.60 16.27
C SER A 89 -17.32 26.23 16.77
N SER A 90 -16.61 25.57 17.69
CA SER A 90 -15.30 25.99 18.17
C SER A 90 -14.18 25.28 17.43
N LYS A 91 -13.29 26.05 16.80
CA LYS A 91 -12.08 25.55 16.13
C LYS A 91 -11.14 24.81 17.10
N ILE A 92 -11.00 25.30 18.34
CA ILE A 92 -10.14 24.66 19.36
C ILE A 92 -10.69 23.27 19.70
N LYS A 93 -12.01 23.18 19.97
CA LYS A 93 -12.65 21.89 20.24
C LYS A 93 -12.55 20.95 19.04
N TYR A 94 -12.70 21.47 17.82
CA TYR A 94 -12.52 20.69 16.59
C TYR A 94 -11.11 20.10 16.51
N TYR A 95 -10.06 20.92 16.61
CA TYR A 95 -8.69 20.45 16.49
C TYR A 95 -8.27 19.53 17.62
N PHE A 96 -8.76 19.74 18.84
CA PHE A 96 -8.53 18.81 19.96
C PHE A 96 -9.14 17.42 19.68
N LYS A 97 -10.41 17.38 19.24
CA LYS A 97 -11.08 16.12 18.86
C LYS A 97 -10.37 15.44 17.69
N LEU A 98 -9.98 16.20 16.67
CA LEU A 98 -9.24 15.71 15.51
C LEU A 98 -7.89 15.11 15.93
N GLY A 99 -7.10 15.84 16.71
CA GLY A 99 -5.81 15.35 17.23
C GLY A 99 -5.97 14.08 18.05
N LYS A 100 -6.97 14.02 18.94
CA LYS A 100 -7.29 12.82 19.73
C LYS A 100 -7.62 11.61 18.84
N ALA A 101 -8.43 11.80 17.79
CA ALA A 101 -8.79 10.74 16.86
C ALA A 101 -7.54 10.16 16.15
N TYR A 102 -6.61 11.01 15.70
CA TYR A 102 -5.36 10.56 15.09
C TYR A 102 -4.43 9.85 16.08
N VAL A 103 -4.31 10.35 17.31
CA VAL A 103 -3.50 9.68 18.35
C VAL A 103 -4.03 8.28 18.65
N ILE A 104 -5.36 8.13 18.76
CA ILE A 104 -6.00 6.81 18.95
C ILE A 104 -5.71 5.91 17.75
N PHE A 105 -5.93 6.41 16.53
CA PHE A 105 -5.67 5.67 15.30
C PHE A 105 -4.22 5.15 15.20
N PHE A 106 -3.22 6.00 15.43
CA PHE A 106 -1.81 5.57 15.37
C PHE A 106 -1.45 4.60 16.48
N LYS A 107 -1.93 4.84 17.72
CA LYS A 107 -1.76 3.92 18.84
C LYS A 107 -2.33 2.54 18.51
N ASP A 108 -3.53 2.48 17.96
CA ASP A 108 -4.19 1.22 17.61
C ASP A 108 -3.52 0.54 16.41
N GLY A 109 -3.01 1.32 15.45
CA GLY A 109 -2.17 0.82 14.36
C GLY A 109 -0.88 0.15 14.86
N VAL A 110 -0.18 0.76 15.83
CA VAL A 110 1.02 0.17 16.46
C VAL A 110 0.67 -1.08 17.27
N LYS A 111 -0.43 -1.05 18.03
CA LYS A 111 -0.92 -2.24 18.75
C LYS A 111 -1.22 -3.39 17.80
N ALA A 112 -1.81 -3.10 16.65
CA ALA A 112 -2.11 -4.10 15.63
C ALA A 112 -0.83 -4.76 15.08
N ILE A 113 0.24 -3.99 14.85
CA ILE A 113 1.56 -4.54 14.45
C ILE A 113 2.09 -5.52 15.50
N MET A 114 1.99 -5.15 16.79
CA MET A 114 2.47 -6.00 17.88
C MET A 114 1.63 -7.28 18.04
N ALA A 115 0.31 -7.18 17.85
CA ALA A 115 -0.58 -8.34 17.81
C ALA A 115 -0.23 -9.28 16.65
N ASN A 116 -0.06 -8.73 15.44
CA ASN A 116 0.31 -9.51 14.26
C ASN A 116 1.68 -10.18 14.43
N ARG A 117 2.66 -9.50 15.04
CA ARG A 117 3.96 -10.09 15.39
C ARG A 117 3.82 -11.30 16.31
N ARG A 118 2.93 -11.25 17.30
CA ARG A 118 2.67 -12.39 18.20
C ARG A 118 2.07 -13.56 17.42
N LEU A 119 1.04 -13.31 16.60
CA LEU A 119 0.41 -14.34 15.77
C LEU A 119 1.39 -15.02 14.81
N VAL A 120 2.23 -14.23 14.12
CA VAL A 120 3.29 -14.78 13.25
C VAL A 120 4.26 -15.62 14.06
N ASN A 121 4.72 -15.13 15.21
CA ASN A 121 5.67 -15.86 16.04
C ASN A 121 5.10 -17.18 16.57
N GLU A 122 3.83 -17.20 16.97
CA GLU A 122 3.14 -18.42 17.41
C GLU A 122 3.09 -19.45 16.28
N LYS A 123 2.68 -19.03 15.08
CA LYS A 123 2.66 -19.91 13.90
C LYS A 123 4.05 -20.41 13.52
N VAL A 124 5.05 -19.53 13.51
CA VAL A 124 6.43 -19.91 13.17
C VAL A 124 7.04 -20.86 14.21
N LYS A 125 6.73 -20.68 15.50
CA LYS A 125 7.20 -21.58 16.56
C LYS A 125 6.58 -22.97 16.48
N ALA A 126 5.34 -23.07 16.00
CA ALA A 126 4.66 -24.35 15.82
C ALA A 126 5.22 -25.19 14.66
N LEU A 127 6.05 -24.60 13.79
CA LEU A 127 6.65 -25.29 12.65
C LEU A 127 7.95 -26.04 13.03
N PRO A 128 8.24 -27.15 12.33
CA PRO A 128 9.58 -27.74 12.28
C PRO A 128 10.64 -26.70 11.91
N ASN A 129 11.86 -26.84 12.44
CA ASN A 129 12.94 -25.85 12.27
C ASN A 129 13.26 -25.60 10.80
N GLU A 130 13.19 -26.65 9.98
CA GLU A 130 13.51 -26.68 8.56
C GLU A 130 12.47 -25.91 7.73
N GLU A 131 11.22 -25.89 8.20
CA GLU A 131 10.12 -25.24 7.51
C GLU A 131 9.98 -23.75 7.83
N ARG A 132 10.66 -23.26 8.87
CA ARG A 132 10.49 -21.88 9.35
C ARG A 132 10.83 -20.87 8.25
N PRO A 133 9.93 -19.90 7.98
CA PRO A 133 10.19 -18.89 6.96
C PRO A 133 11.41 -18.04 7.36
N SER A 134 12.30 -17.83 6.40
CA SER A 134 13.53 -17.07 6.60
C SER A 134 13.67 -15.97 5.56
N MET A 135 14.27 -14.85 5.97
CA MET A 135 14.68 -13.75 5.08
C MET A 135 15.58 -14.25 3.95
N PHE A 136 16.40 -15.27 4.23
CA PHE A 136 17.38 -15.85 3.31
C PHE A 136 16.78 -16.94 2.40
N LYS A 137 15.58 -17.45 2.73
CA LYS A 137 14.85 -18.44 1.92
C LYS A 137 13.42 -17.96 1.64
N PRO A 138 13.24 -16.86 0.88
CA PRO A 138 11.92 -16.24 0.70
C PRO A 138 10.92 -17.10 -0.09
N HIS A 139 11.40 -18.11 -0.83
CA HIS A 139 10.56 -19.00 -1.67
C HIS A 139 10.04 -20.22 -0.89
N HIS A 140 10.63 -20.54 0.26
CA HIS A 140 10.21 -21.69 1.05
C HIS A 140 9.04 -21.29 1.93
N ILE A 141 7.93 -22.01 1.81
CA ILE A 141 6.75 -21.79 2.62
C ILE A 141 6.33 -23.11 3.25
N PRO A 142 5.98 -23.08 4.54
CA PRO A 142 5.39 -24.22 5.20
C PRO A 142 4.17 -24.74 4.43
N SER A 143 4.09 -26.06 4.26
CA SER A 143 2.95 -26.71 3.61
C SER A 143 1.63 -26.38 4.33
N THR A 144 1.69 -26.12 5.63
CA THR A 144 0.58 -25.79 6.53
C THR A 144 0.14 -24.32 6.49
N PHE A 145 0.88 -23.42 5.83
CA PHE A 145 0.50 -22.01 5.76
C PHE A 145 -0.66 -21.80 4.80
N SER A 146 -1.74 -21.23 5.32
CA SER A 146 -2.83 -20.69 4.51
C SER A 146 -2.41 -19.38 3.82
N ARG A 147 -3.24 -18.92 2.87
CA ARG A 147 -3.10 -17.62 2.22
C ARG A 147 -3.11 -16.48 3.24
N ALA A 148 -4.00 -16.56 4.22
CA ALA A 148 -4.07 -15.62 5.34
C ALA A 148 -2.76 -15.52 6.11
N ASP A 149 -2.08 -16.65 6.34
CA ASP A 149 -0.81 -16.72 7.04
C ASP A 149 0.33 -16.12 6.22
N TRP A 150 0.35 -16.40 4.92
CA TRP A 150 1.31 -15.82 4.00
C TRP A 150 1.21 -14.29 3.97
N VAL A 151 -0.01 -13.77 3.82
CA VAL A 151 -0.25 -12.32 3.81
C VAL A 151 0.09 -11.69 5.17
N LEU A 152 -0.29 -12.34 6.27
CA LEU A 152 0.03 -11.91 7.63
C LEU A 152 1.56 -11.80 7.84
N LEU A 153 2.32 -12.82 7.44
CA LEU A 153 3.78 -12.84 7.54
C LEU A 153 4.42 -11.65 6.82
N TRP A 154 4.06 -11.43 5.55
CA TRP A 154 4.65 -10.38 4.73
C TRP A 154 4.30 -8.98 5.19
N ARG A 155 3.03 -8.73 5.54
CA ARG A 155 2.60 -7.42 6.05
C ARG A 155 3.26 -7.11 7.40
N THR A 156 3.35 -8.09 8.29
CA THR A 156 4.01 -7.92 9.60
C THR A 156 5.49 -7.60 9.44
N ARG A 157 6.20 -8.32 8.56
CA ARG A 157 7.61 -8.03 8.24
C ARG A 157 7.78 -6.62 7.69
N HIS A 158 6.93 -6.23 6.73
CA HIS A 158 6.95 -4.89 6.14
C HIS A 158 6.80 -3.79 7.20
N ASP A 159 5.89 -3.99 8.15
CA ASP A 159 5.56 -3.01 9.19
C ASP A 159 6.64 -2.94 10.27
N LEU A 160 7.18 -4.08 10.70
CA LEU A 160 8.28 -4.12 11.67
C LEU A 160 9.55 -3.44 11.16
N ILE A 161 9.88 -3.59 9.87
CA ILE A 161 11.02 -2.90 9.26
C ILE A 161 10.84 -1.37 9.26
N ARG A 162 9.59 -0.89 9.18
CA ARG A 162 9.26 0.55 9.14
C ARG A 162 9.05 1.17 10.51
N LEU A 163 8.76 0.37 11.53
CA LEU A 163 8.45 0.85 12.86
C LEU A 163 9.55 1.74 13.47
N PRO A 164 10.86 1.43 13.33
CA PRO A 164 11.91 2.32 13.82
C PRO A 164 11.92 3.69 13.13
N LEU A 165 11.79 3.71 11.80
CA LEU A 165 11.75 4.95 11.03
C LEU A 165 10.49 5.77 11.32
N PHE A 166 9.37 5.09 11.56
CA PHE A 166 8.11 5.69 12.00
C PHE A 166 8.19 6.29 13.40
N ALA A 167 8.86 5.61 14.35
CA ALA A 167 9.10 6.17 15.67
C ALA A 167 10.02 7.40 15.61
N LEU A 168 11.08 7.32 14.81
CA LEU A 168 11.98 8.45 14.56
C LEU A 168 11.26 9.65 13.92
N PHE A 169 10.32 9.39 13.01
CA PHE A 169 9.47 10.42 12.41
C PHE A 169 8.74 11.23 13.49
N PHE A 170 8.13 10.58 14.49
CA PHE A 170 7.43 11.30 15.57
C PHE A 170 8.38 12.03 16.53
N LEU A 171 9.60 11.51 16.72
CA LEU A 171 10.60 12.15 17.57
C LEU A 171 11.17 13.42 16.95
N ILE A 172 11.35 13.45 15.61
CA ILE A 172 11.95 14.59 14.90
C ILE A 172 10.90 15.60 14.42
N ALA A 173 9.64 15.18 14.26
CA ALA A 173 8.59 16.01 13.64
C ALA A 173 8.12 17.23 14.45
N GLU A 174 8.81 17.61 15.54
CA GLU A 174 8.50 18.81 16.32
C GLU A 174 8.63 20.11 15.47
N ASP A 175 9.56 20.18 14.51
CA ASP A 175 9.80 21.40 13.69
C ASP A 175 9.83 21.21 12.15
N LEU A 176 9.83 19.98 11.59
CA LEU A 176 10.05 19.73 10.14
C LEU A 176 8.86 19.12 9.37
N THR A 177 7.63 19.26 9.88
CA THR A 177 6.42 18.62 9.32
C THR A 177 6.24 18.76 7.77
N PRO A 178 6.49 19.93 7.12
CA PRO A 178 6.24 20.08 5.68
C PRO A 178 7.12 19.20 4.77
N ILE A 179 8.40 19.02 5.12
CA ILE A 179 9.33 18.16 4.35
C ILE A 179 8.96 16.69 4.57
N LEU A 180 8.55 16.34 5.78
CA LEU A 180 8.26 14.96 6.19
C LEU A 180 6.97 14.40 5.55
N VAL A 181 5.98 15.24 5.22
CA VAL A 181 4.72 14.82 4.56
C VAL A 181 4.97 14.18 3.18
N ILE A 182 6.04 14.56 2.47
CA ILE A 182 6.39 13.99 1.16
C ILE A 182 6.82 12.52 1.29
N PHE A 183 7.52 12.17 2.38
CA PHE A 183 8.07 10.83 2.62
C PHE A 183 7.09 9.89 3.33
N LEU A 184 5.97 10.42 3.80
CA LEU A 184 4.98 9.73 4.62
C LEU A 184 4.52 8.36 4.04
N PRO A 185 4.24 8.20 2.72
CA PRO A 185 3.86 6.88 2.17
C PRO A 185 4.92 5.78 2.37
N GLY A 186 6.20 6.15 2.33
CA GLY A 186 7.32 5.21 2.45
C GLY A 186 7.65 4.83 3.89
N ILE A 187 7.38 5.75 4.83
CA ILE A 187 7.70 5.62 6.25
C ILE A 187 6.60 4.88 7.02
N LEU A 188 5.33 5.12 6.69
CA LEU A 188 4.22 4.57 7.47
C LEU A 188 4.10 3.04 7.31
N PRO A 189 4.06 2.29 8.42
CA PRO A 189 3.54 0.92 8.45
C PRO A 189 2.13 0.87 7.82
N TYR A 190 1.75 -0.26 7.23
CA TYR A 190 0.46 -0.44 6.60
C TYR A 190 -0.70 -0.16 7.56
N THR A 191 -0.62 -0.63 8.81
CA THR A 191 -1.64 -0.39 9.83
C THR A 191 -1.79 1.08 10.24
N CYS A 192 -0.81 1.93 9.90
CA CYS A 192 -0.79 3.35 10.26
C CYS A 192 -1.12 4.26 9.06
N ARG A 193 -1.54 3.71 7.91
CA ARG A 193 -1.92 4.49 6.74
C ARG A 193 -3.38 4.94 6.85
N PHE A 194 -3.59 6.23 7.07
CA PHE A 194 -4.93 6.79 7.21
C PHE A 194 -5.68 6.85 5.85
N PRO A 195 -7.03 6.89 5.85
CA PRO A 195 -7.85 6.71 4.65
C PRO A 195 -7.51 7.66 3.50
N ARG A 196 -7.34 8.96 3.79
CA ARG A 196 -6.98 9.96 2.79
C ARG A 196 -5.63 9.69 2.12
N LEU A 197 -4.66 9.16 2.88
CA LEU A 197 -3.38 8.79 2.29
C LEU A 197 -3.54 7.59 1.36
N LEU A 198 -4.36 6.61 1.74
CA LEU A 198 -4.63 5.44 0.91
C LEU A 198 -5.27 5.80 -0.42
N SER A 199 -6.27 6.69 -0.44
CA SER A 199 -6.89 7.15 -1.70
C SER A 199 -5.87 7.84 -2.62
N ILE A 200 -5.14 8.83 -2.10
CA ILE A 200 -4.12 9.57 -2.86
C ILE A 200 -3.01 8.64 -3.37
N THR A 201 -2.57 7.69 -2.54
CA THR A 201 -1.50 6.76 -2.94
C THR A 201 -1.97 5.79 -4.01
N ARG A 202 -3.21 5.25 -3.91
CA ARG A 202 -3.84 4.39 -4.92
C ARG A 202 -4.02 5.13 -6.25
N GLU A 203 -4.60 6.34 -6.23
CA GLU A 203 -4.77 7.17 -7.43
C GLU A 203 -3.44 7.42 -8.16
N LYS A 204 -2.41 7.82 -7.41
CA LYS A 204 -1.07 8.06 -7.99
C LYS A 204 -0.41 6.77 -8.49
N ALA A 205 -0.63 5.63 -7.84
CA ALA A 205 -0.13 4.35 -8.31
C ALA A 205 -0.77 3.95 -9.64
N GLU A 206 -2.08 4.15 -9.81
CA GLU A 206 -2.79 3.89 -11.07
C GLU A 206 -2.36 4.85 -12.19
N GLN A 207 -2.17 6.14 -11.89
CA GLN A 207 -1.61 7.10 -12.85
C GLN A 207 -0.22 6.68 -13.32
N ARG A 208 0.64 6.26 -12.38
CA ARG A 208 1.99 5.77 -12.68
C ARG A 208 1.95 4.50 -13.52
N ARG A 209 1.06 3.56 -13.21
CA ARG A 209 0.84 2.34 -14.00
C ARG A 209 0.43 2.69 -15.42
N LYS A 210 -0.54 3.58 -15.60
CA LYS A 210 -0.97 4.05 -16.92
C LYS A 210 0.19 4.65 -17.72
N ALA A 211 1.00 5.51 -17.10
CA ALA A 211 2.17 6.09 -17.74
C ALA A 211 3.23 5.05 -18.11
N ALA A 212 3.48 4.06 -17.24
CA ALA A 212 4.43 2.97 -17.50
C ALA A 212 3.99 2.07 -18.67
N PHE A 213 2.68 1.82 -18.82
CA PHE A 213 2.16 1.12 -19.99
C PHE A 213 2.22 1.96 -21.26
N ASN A 214 1.91 3.26 -21.20
CA ASN A 214 2.06 4.15 -22.36
C ASN A 214 3.52 4.15 -22.87
N GLU A 215 4.49 4.23 -21.96
CA GLU A 215 5.92 4.16 -22.30
C GLU A 215 6.27 2.81 -22.94
N LEU A 216 5.82 1.69 -22.34
CA LEU A 216 6.10 0.35 -22.84
C LEU A 216 5.51 0.15 -24.24
N GLU A 217 4.23 0.44 -24.43
CA GLU A 217 3.51 0.21 -25.69
C GLU A 217 4.04 1.08 -26.83
N SER A 218 4.56 2.27 -26.54
CA SER A 218 5.19 3.13 -27.56
C SER A 218 6.44 2.52 -28.20
N ARG A 219 7.13 1.62 -27.49
CA ARG A 219 8.36 0.95 -27.94
C ARG A 219 8.16 -0.54 -28.24
N HIS A 220 7.18 -1.16 -27.58
CA HIS A 220 6.91 -2.59 -27.60
C HIS A 220 5.38 -2.82 -27.69
N PRO A 221 4.77 -2.60 -28.87
CA PRO A 221 3.31 -2.59 -29.04
C PRO A 221 2.62 -3.92 -28.70
N HIS A 222 3.33 -5.04 -28.79
CA HIS A 222 2.81 -6.37 -28.52
C HIS A 222 3.05 -6.83 -27.07
N GLY A 223 3.53 -5.96 -26.18
CA GLY A 223 3.83 -6.35 -24.79
C GLY A 223 5.00 -7.34 -24.70
N ALA A 224 4.85 -8.40 -23.90
CA ALA A 224 5.89 -9.42 -23.68
C ALA A 224 6.45 -10.08 -24.95
N PRO A 225 5.64 -10.48 -25.96
CA PRO A 225 6.14 -11.05 -27.21
C PRO A 225 6.75 -10.03 -28.19
N SER A 226 6.85 -8.74 -27.82
CA SER A 226 7.45 -7.74 -28.72
C SER A 226 8.93 -8.05 -29.00
N PRO A 227 9.37 -8.00 -30.27
CA PRO A 227 10.78 -8.13 -30.61
C PRO A 227 11.64 -7.11 -29.86
N GLY A 228 12.82 -7.54 -29.38
CA GLY A 228 13.78 -6.68 -28.68
C GLY A 228 13.39 -6.28 -27.25
N LEU A 229 12.29 -6.81 -26.69
CA LEU A 229 11.98 -6.60 -25.27
C LEU A 229 12.93 -7.42 -24.40
N THR A 230 13.83 -6.74 -23.68
CA THR A 230 14.77 -7.39 -22.77
C THR A 230 14.21 -7.52 -21.35
N LYS A 231 14.73 -8.47 -20.56
CA LYS A 231 14.41 -8.60 -19.12
C LYS A 231 14.56 -7.27 -18.36
N GLY A 232 15.61 -6.50 -18.67
CA GLY A 232 15.86 -5.21 -18.01
C GLY A 232 14.80 -4.14 -18.32
N VAL A 233 14.20 -4.16 -19.51
CA VAL A 233 13.06 -3.28 -19.83
C VAL A 233 11.82 -3.75 -19.08
N ALA A 234 11.54 -5.06 -19.08
CA ALA A 234 10.42 -5.64 -18.34
C ALA A 234 10.52 -5.33 -16.83
N HIS A 235 11.66 -5.58 -16.20
CA HIS A 235 11.89 -5.30 -14.78
C HIS A 235 11.66 -3.83 -14.43
N ARG A 236 12.13 -2.89 -15.24
CA ARG A 236 11.90 -1.45 -15.03
C ARG A 236 10.41 -1.09 -15.18
N HIS A 237 9.73 -1.63 -16.17
CA HIS A 237 8.30 -1.44 -16.33
C HIS A 237 7.55 -1.94 -15.10
N LEU A 238 7.83 -3.17 -14.64
CA LEU A 238 7.16 -3.80 -13.49
C LEU A 238 7.40 -3.06 -12.18
N LEU A 239 8.62 -2.56 -11.95
CA LEU A 239 8.92 -1.74 -10.77
C LEU A 239 8.04 -0.48 -10.72
N LYS A 240 7.73 0.12 -11.87
CA LYS A 240 6.83 1.28 -11.99
C LYS A 240 5.35 0.88 -11.92
N SER A 241 4.93 -0.11 -12.72
CA SER A 241 3.53 -0.49 -12.89
C SER A 241 2.90 -1.12 -11.65
N LEU A 242 3.71 -1.81 -10.83
CA LEU A 242 3.32 -2.39 -9.54
C LEU A 242 3.61 -1.45 -8.34
N ASP A 243 3.97 -0.18 -8.60
CA ASP A 243 4.33 0.84 -7.60
C ASP A 243 5.41 0.39 -6.58
N LEU A 244 6.38 -0.42 -7.02
CA LEU A 244 7.40 -1.02 -6.14
C LEU A 244 8.58 -0.06 -5.90
N SER A 245 9.06 0.64 -6.93
CA SER A 245 10.09 1.67 -6.79
C SER A 245 9.53 2.93 -6.16
N GLY A 246 10.25 3.57 -5.24
CA GLY A 246 9.82 4.86 -4.68
C GLY A 246 9.66 5.93 -5.78
N ARG A 247 8.65 6.80 -5.66
CA ARG A 247 8.30 7.80 -6.69
C ARG A 247 9.39 8.83 -6.98
N MET A 248 10.27 9.07 -6.02
CA MET A 248 11.41 9.96 -6.19
C MET A 248 12.35 9.47 -7.31
N TRP A 249 12.48 8.15 -7.46
CA TRP A 249 13.32 7.55 -8.50
C TRP A 249 12.81 7.86 -9.91
N ASP A 250 11.48 7.87 -10.11
CA ASP A 250 10.90 8.26 -11.40
C ASP A 250 11.18 9.73 -11.73
N ARG A 251 11.08 10.61 -10.73
CA ARG A 251 11.36 12.04 -10.90
C ARG A 251 12.81 12.30 -11.28
N LEU A 252 13.73 11.48 -10.79
CA LEU A 252 15.15 11.55 -11.14
C LEU A 252 15.48 10.86 -12.48
N GLY A 253 14.49 10.26 -13.15
CA GLY A 253 14.71 9.52 -14.41
C GLY A 253 15.57 8.28 -14.25
N PHE A 254 15.77 7.80 -13.02
CA PHE A 254 16.75 6.78 -12.68
C PHE A 254 16.11 5.67 -11.84
N THR A 255 16.42 4.41 -12.15
CA THR A 255 16.09 3.27 -11.29
C THR A 255 17.39 2.69 -10.76
N PRO A 256 17.61 2.68 -9.43
CA PRO A 256 18.84 2.14 -8.87
C PRO A 256 19.10 0.70 -9.31
N PRO A 257 20.36 0.35 -9.63
CA PRO A 257 20.72 -1.03 -9.95
C PRO A 257 20.37 -1.94 -8.76
N GLY A 258 19.96 -3.18 -9.05
CA GLY A 258 19.56 -4.15 -8.02
C GLY A 258 18.17 -3.93 -7.41
N MET A 259 17.45 -2.85 -7.74
CA MET A 259 16.07 -2.63 -7.25
C MET A 259 15.13 -3.79 -7.60
N TRP A 260 15.33 -4.41 -8.77
CA TRP A 260 14.61 -5.63 -9.14
C TRP A 260 14.87 -6.77 -8.16
N ALA A 261 16.13 -7.05 -7.83
CA ALA A 261 16.49 -8.13 -6.91
C ALA A 261 15.91 -7.91 -5.50
N ILE A 262 15.85 -6.66 -5.04
CA ILE A 262 15.38 -6.32 -3.69
C ILE A 262 13.84 -6.27 -3.61
N LYS A 263 13.16 -5.76 -4.65
CA LYS A 263 11.70 -5.53 -4.59
C LYS A 263 10.91 -6.34 -5.61
N GLY A 264 11.35 -6.36 -6.86
CA GLY A 264 10.69 -7.08 -7.95
C GLY A 264 10.63 -8.58 -7.67
N ARG A 265 11.79 -9.19 -7.39
CA ARG A 265 11.89 -10.63 -7.08
C ARG A 265 11.05 -11.00 -5.86
N LEU A 266 11.12 -10.22 -4.78
CA LEU A 266 10.30 -10.47 -3.59
C LEU A 266 8.80 -10.36 -3.89
N ARG A 267 8.39 -9.44 -4.77
CA ARG A 267 7.00 -9.33 -5.21
C ARG A 267 6.58 -10.55 -6.05
N MET A 268 7.43 -11.04 -6.96
CA MET A 268 7.11 -12.23 -7.75
C MET A 268 6.93 -13.45 -6.86
N ILE A 269 7.84 -13.67 -5.91
CA ILE A 269 7.73 -14.75 -4.91
C ILE A 269 6.43 -14.64 -4.10
N PHE A 270 6.11 -13.42 -3.65
CA PHE A 270 4.85 -13.18 -2.93
C PHE A 270 3.64 -13.59 -3.77
N LEU A 271 3.58 -13.18 -5.04
CA LEU A 271 2.47 -13.47 -5.95
C LEU A 271 2.37 -14.94 -6.33
N GLU A 272 3.51 -15.60 -6.63
CA GLU A 272 3.57 -17.02 -6.99
C GLU A 272 2.86 -17.88 -5.94
N ILE A 273 3.14 -17.59 -4.67
CA ILE A 273 2.55 -18.29 -3.55
C ILE A 273 1.13 -17.82 -3.29
N ASP A 274 0.88 -16.50 -3.28
CA ASP A 274 -0.45 -15.97 -3.01
C ASP A 274 -1.44 -16.53 -4.04
N ASP A 275 -1.06 -16.70 -5.31
CA ASP A 275 -1.87 -17.35 -6.34
C ASP A 275 -2.19 -18.81 -5.99
N GLN A 276 -1.20 -19.60 -5.56
CA GLN A 276 -1.41 -21.01 -5.16
C GLN A 276 -2.37 -21.12 -3.98
N ARG A 277 -2.11 -20.35 -2.92
CA ARG A 277 -2.90 -20.39 -1.70
C ARG A 277 -4.28 -19.80 -1.92
N LEU A 278 -4.42 -18.76 -2.74
CA LEU A 278 -5.71 -18.21 -3.09
C LEU A 278 -6.57 -19.24 -3.84
N LEU A 279 -6.00 -20.02 -4.76
CA LEU A 279 -6.72 -21.11 -5.44
C LEU A 279 -7.16 -22.21 -4.46
N GLN A 280 -6.32 -22.57 -3.49
CA GLN A 280 -6.59 -23.64 -2.51
C GLN A 280 -7.59 -23.22 -1.42
N ASP A 281 -7.47 -22.00 -0.90
CA ASP A 281 -8.12 -21.61 0.36
C ASP A 281 -9.48 -20.93 0.19
N GLY A 282 -9.95 -20.72 -1.05
CA GLY A 282 -11.32 -20.22 -1.30
C GLY A 282 -11.53 -19.32 -2.52
N GLY A 283 -10.46 -19.01 -3.25
CA GLY A 283 -10.51 -18.22 -4.48
C GLY A 283 -10.95 -16.77 -4.29
N PRO A 284 -11.15 -16.03 -5.40
CA PRO A 284 -11.60 -14.63 -5.37
C PRO A 284 -12.95 -14.42 -4.69
N LEU A 285 -13.84 -15.42 -4.73
CA LEU A 285 -15.17 -15.36 -4.12
C LEU A 285 -15.13 -15.37 -2.59
N GLY A 286 -14.08 -15.97 -2.00
CA GLY A 286 -13.88 -16.04 -0.55
C GLY A 286 -13.23 -14.80 0.08
N LEU A 287 -12.72 -13.87 -0.74
CA LEU A 287 -12.06 -12.66 -0.26
C LEU A 287 -13.07 -11.62 0.25
N GLU A 288 -12.76 -11.01 1.39
CA GLU A 288 -13.38 -9.76 1.83
C GLU A 288 -13.07 -8.64 0.82
N ILE A 289 -13.98 -7.68 0.65
CA ILE A 289 -13.85 -6.60 -0.34
C ILE A 289 -12.52 -5.84 -0.28
N GLU A 290 -12.00 -5.51 0.91
CA GLU A 290 -10.72 -4.81 1.02
C GLU A 290 -9.54 -5.74 0.69
N GLU A 291 -9.61 -7.03 1.03
CA GLU A 291 -8.58 -8.01 0.67
C GLU A 291 -8.59 -8.32 -0.82
N LEU A 292 -9.76 -8.34 -1.45
CA LEU A 292 -9.92 -8.44 -2.90
C LEU A 292 -9.28 -7.25 -3.60
N ARG A 293 -9.54 -6.02 -3.12
CA ARG A 293 -8.88 -4.81 -3.64
C ARG A 293 -7.37 -4.87 -3.51
N LEU A 294 -6.85 -5.30 -2.36
CA LEU A 294 -5.40 -5.43 -2.16
C LEU A 294 -4.80 -6.52 -3.06
N ALA A 295 -5.45 -7.69 -3.18
CA ALA A 295 -5.00 -8.78 -4.03
C ALA A 295 -4.96 -8.39 -5.52
N CYS A 296 -5.97 -7.62 -5.97
CA CYS A 296 -6.00 -7.05 -7.32
C CYS A 296 -4.87 -6.04 -7.52
N SER A 297 -4.71 -5.10 -6.58
CA SER A 297 -3.66 -4.07 -6.64
C SER A 297 -2.25 -4.67 -6.64
N ASP A 298 -2.01 -5.75 -5.88
CA ASP A 298 -0.72 -6.44 -5.82
C ASP A 298 -0.31 -7.05 -7.18
N ARG A 299 -1.31 -7.36 -8.02
CA ARG A 299 -1.16 -7.93 -9.39
C ARG A 299 -1.25 -6.87 -10.49
N GLY A 300 -1.33 -5.59 -10.14
CA GLY A 300 -1.42 -4.51 -11.12
C GLY A 300 -2.80 -4.34 -11.77
N ILE A 301 -3.86 -4.85 -11.15
CA ILE A 301 -5.25 -4.64 -11.58
C ILE A 301 -5.76 -3.32 -10.99
N ASN A 302 -6.36 -2.47 -11.83
CA ASN A 302 -6.94 -1.20 -11.38
C ASN A 302 -8.16 -1.44 -10.50
N ILE A 303 -8.15 -0.85 -9.30
CA ILE A 303 -9.23 -0.96 -8.31
C ILE A 303 -10.14 0.26 -8.22
N LEU A 304 -9.77 1.37 -8.86
CA LEU A 304 -10.48 2.64 -8.74
C LEU A 304 -11.78 2.59 -9.54
N GLY A 305 -12.89 2.92 -8.88
CA GLY A 305 -14.22 2.91 -9.49
C GLY A 305 -14.72 1.53 -9.91
N LYS A 306 -14.07 0.44 -9.46
CA LYS A 306 -14.44 -0.94 -9.82
C LYS A 306 -15.38 -1.56 -8.80
N SER A 307 -16.38 -2.26 -9.30
CA SER A 307 -17.30 -3.06 -8.50
C SER A 307 -16.61 -4.33 -7.97
N GLU A 308 -17.16 -4.91 -6.90
CA GLU A 308 -16.67 -6.17 -6.35
C GLU A 308 -16.70 -7.30 -7.39
N THR A 309 -17.75 -7.37 -8.20
CA THR A 309 -17.89 -8.37 -9.27
C THR A 309 -16.81 -8.23 -10.32
N GLU A 310 -16.55 -7.02 -10.82
CA GLU A 310 -15.47 -6.78 -11.79
C GLU A 310 -14.10 -7.24 -11.25
N LEU A 311 -13.82 -6.93 -9.97
CA LEU A 311 -12.57 -7.32 -9.33
C LEU A 311 -12.45 -8.83 -9.16
N LYS A 312 -13.53 -9.52 -8.76
CA LYS A 312 -13.56 -10.99 -8.65
C LYS A 312 -13.32 -11.64 -10.01
N THR A 313 -13.97 -11.14 -11.06
CA THR A 313 -13.78 -11.63 -12.43
C THR A 313 -12.32 -11.44 -12.86
N LYS A 314 -11.78 -10.23 -12.73
CA LYS A 314 -10.40 -9.94 -13.17
C LYS A 314 -9.35 -10.71 -12.36
N LEU A 315 -9.53 -10.89 -11.06
CA LEU A 315 -8.64 -11.72 -10.26
C LEU A 315 -8.76 -13.20 -10.64
N GLY A 316 -9.97 -13.67 -10.97
CA GLY A 316 -10.18 -15.01 -11.51
C GLY A 316 -9.47 -15.23 -12.85
N ASP A 317 -9.55 -14.25 -13.76
CA ASP A 317 -8.83 -14.29 -15.04
C ASP A 317 -7.31 -14.37 -14.83
N TRP A 318 -6.76 -13.54 -13.92
CA TRP A 318 -5.35 -13.62 -13.57
C TRP A 318 -4.97 -15.05 -13.15
N LEU A 319 -5.65 -15.61 -12.15
CA LEU A 319 -5.33 -16.93 -11.61
C LEU A 319 -5.44 -18.04 -12.67
N ARG A 320 -6.46 -17.96 -13.52
CA ARG A 320 -6.69 -18.92 -14.60
C ARG A 320 -5.59 -18.85 -15.67
N LEU A 321 -5.19 -17.65 -16.06
CA LEU A 321 -4.22 -17.42 -17.13
C LEU A 321 -2.78 -17.69 -16.69
N THR A 322 -2.45 -17.43 -15.42
CA THR A 322 -1.12 -17.71 -14.85
C THR A 322 -0.95 -19.14 -14.35
N ALA A 323 -2.03 -19.90 -14.13
CA ALA A 323 -1.94 -21.29 -13.68
C ALA A 323 -1.07 -22.15 -14.62
N ALA A 324 -0.03 -22.74 -14.06
CA ALA A 324 0.84 -23.73 -14.69
C ALA A 324 1.50 -24.59 -13.60
N GLU A 325 1.75 -25.88 -13.91
CA GLU A 325 2.46 -26.81 -13.01
C GLU A 325 3.94 -26.46 -12.92
N ASP A 326 4.58 -26.25 -14.07
CA ASP A 326 5.95 -25.75 -14.13
C ASP A 326 6.04 -24.30 -13.65
N LEU A 327 6.97 -24.05 -12.73
CA LEU A 327 7.20 -22.72 -12.17
C LEU A 327 7.77 -21.75 -13.20
N GLY A 328 8.59 -22.24 -14.13
CA GLY A 328 9.14 -21.41 -15.19
C GLY A 328 8.03 -20.90 -16.12
N GLU A 329 7.17 -21.80 -16.57
CA GLU A 329 5.99 -21.48 -17.38
C GLU A 329 5.05 -20.49 -16.69
N ARG A 330 4.80 -20.69 -15.39
CA ARG A 330 4.01 -19.74 -14.59
C ARG A 330 4.63 -18.34 -14.62
N ARG A 331 5.94 -18.22 -14.42
CA ARG A 331 6.64 -16.93 -14.45
C ARG A 331 6.57 -16.27 -15.82
N ARG A 332 6.70 -17.04 -16.91
CA ARG A 332 6.53 -16.52 -18.28
C ARG A 332 5.11 -16.01 -18.52
N ARG A 333 4.08 -16.74 -18.08
CA ARG A 333 2.67 -16.31 -18.14
C ARG A 333 2.41 -15.04 -17.33
N MET A 334 2.94 -14.97 -16.10
CA MET A 334 2.90 -13.76 -15.28
C MET A 334 3.59 -12.59 -15.99
N ALA A 335 4.72 -12.82 -16.65
CA ALA A 335 5.40 -11.81 -17.46
C ALA A 335 4.48 -11.26 -18.57
N THR A 336 3.83 -12.15 -19.32
CA THR A 336 2.87 -11.75 -20.37
C THR A 336 1.76 -10.88 -19.80
N LEU A 337 1.12 -11.29 -18.71
CA LEU A 337 0.01 -10.52 -18.13
C LEU A 337 0.46 -9.20 -17.51
N LEU A 338 1.62 -9.15 -16.86
CA LEU A 338 2.10 -7.92 -16.22
C LEU A 338 2.66 -6.89 -17.21
N LEU A 339 3.01 -7.33 -18.42
CA LEU A 339 3.45 -6.48 -19.53
C LEU A 339 2.34 -6.16 -20.53
N THR A 340 1.12 -6.64 -20.26
CA THR A 340 -0.07 -6.38 -21.06
C THR A 340 -1.11 -5.70 -20.18
N ARG A 341 -1.81 -4.70 -20.72
CA ARG A 341 -2.89 -4.06 -19.96
C ARG A 341 -3.96 -5.08 -19.56
N PRO A 342 -4.54 -5.00 -18.34
CA PRO A 342 -5.60 -5.93 -17.90
C PRO A 342 -6.84 -5.98 -18.80
N GLU A 343 -7.09 -4.94 -19.59
CA GLU A 343 -8.15 -4.89 -20.60
C GLU A 343 -7.85 -5.76 -21.82
N ASN A 344 -6.56 -5.99 -22.11
CA ASN A 344 -6.06 -6.68 -23.29
C ASN A 344 -5.48 -8.07 -22.95
N TRP A 345 -5.75 -8.60 -21.76
CA TRP A 345 -5.30 -9.93 -21.40
C TRP A 345 -5.90 -11.01 -22.33
N PRO A 346 -5.15 -12.09 -22.61
CA PRO A 346 -5.65 -13.20 -23.41
C PRO A 346 -6.94 -13.79 -22.82
N GLN A 347 -7.87 -14.17 -23.69
CA GLN A 347 -9.11 -14.82 -23.26
C GLN A 347 -8.89 -16.31 -22.97
N GLN A 348 -8.07 -16.97 -23.77
CA GLN A 348 -7.74 -18.39 -23.65
C GLN A 348 -6.40 -18.59 -22.92
N ARG A 349 -6.14 -19.81 -22.45
CA ARG A 349 -4.89 -20.17 -21.75
C ARG A 349 -3.74 -20.52 -22.70
N ASP A 350 -4.05 -20.73 -23.97
CA ASP A 350 -3.10 -20.96 -25.04
C ASP A 350 -2.75 -19.62 -25.68
N PHE A 351 -1.72 -18.97 -25.14
CA PHE A 351 -1.22 -17.69 -25.61
C PHE A 351 0.30 -17.68 -25.57
N ALA A 352 0.90 -16.89 -26.46
CA ALA A 352 2.34 -16.78 -26.54
C ALA A 352 2.95 -16.24 -25.24
N VAL A 353 4.01 -16.89 -24.78
CA VAL A 353 4.80 -16.50 -23.61
C VAL A 353 6.25 -16.21 -24.03
N PRO A 354 6.95 -15.28 -23.38
CA PRO A 354 8.34 -14.98 -23.72
C PRO A 354 9.25 -16.18 -23.40
N GLU A 355 10.36 -16.35 -24.12
CA GLU A 355 11.36 -17.40 -23.84
C GLU A 355 12.09 -17.23 -22.48
N TRP A 356 11.83 -16.11 -21.80
CA TRP A 356 12.51 -15.71 -20.58
C TRP A 356 11.55 -15.57 -19.40
N GLU A 357 12.08 -15.79 -18.20
CA GLU A 357 11.33 -15.68 -16.93
C GLU A 357 11.67 -14.41 -16.14
N LEU A 358 10.73 -14.00 -15.28
CA LEU A 358 10.84 -12.84 -14.39
C LEU A 358 11.81 -13.03 -13.21
#